data_AF-A0A2P8WHT3-F1
#
_entry.id   AF-A0A2P8WHT3-F1
#
_cell.length_a   1.000
_cell.length_b   1.000
_cell.length_c   1.000
_cell.angle_alpha   90.00
_cell.angle_beta   90.00
_cell.angle_gamma   90.00
#
_symmetry.space_group_name_H-M   'P 1'
#
loop_
_entity.id
_entity.type
_entity.pdbx_description
1 polymer ?
#
loop_
_entity_poly.entity_id
_entity_poly.type
_entity_poly.pdbx_seq_one_letter_code
_entity_poly.pdbx_strand_id
1 'polypeptide(L)' 'MDNPIPTSFAQEVLDLTNAERARYGLPPLTLDSQLNQAAQSHSEDMALNDFFGHIGSNGST' A
#
# COMPACT_ATOMS: atom_id res chain seq x y z
N MET A 1 13.76 12.12 -10.13
CA MET A 1 14.68 10.99 -9.90
C MET A 1 13.94 10.08 -8.95
N ASP A 2 13.67 8.86 -9.41
CA ASP A 2 12.90 7.80 -8.74
C ASP A 2 13.14 7.78 -7.23
N ASN A 3 12.10 8.03 -6.42
CA ASN A 3 12.21 7.92 -4.96
C ASN A 3 11.76 6.50 -4.59
N PRO A 4 12.67 5.55 -4.34
CA PRO A 4 12.27 4.22 -3.92
C PRO A 4 11.53 4.39 -2.59
N ILE A 5 10.28 3.93 -2.51
CA ILE A 5 9.64 3.69 -1.21
C ILE A 5 10.65 2.83 -0.44
N PRO A 6 11.22 3.31 0.67
CA PRO A 6 12.12 2.48 1.43
C PRO A 6 11.28 1.28 1.84
N THR A 7 11.78 0.09 1.54
CA THR A 7 11.19 -1.20 1.93
C THR A 7 10.80 -1.24 3.41
N SER A 8 11.28 -0.30 4.24
CA SER A 8 10.89 -0.10 5.63
C SER A 8 9.42 0.28 5.85
N PHE A 9 8.79 1.16 5.06
CA PHE A 9 7.43 1.63 5.40
C PHE A 9 6.36 0.58 5.09
N ALA A 10 6.41 -0.01 3.89
CA ALA A 10 5.50 -1.11 3.54
C ALA A 10 5.71 -2.33 4.46
N GLN A 11 6.94 -2.61 4.86
CA GLN A 11 7.24 -3.67 5.83
C GLN A 11 6.68 -3.34 7.22
N GLU A 12 6.84 -2.11 7.70
CA GLU A 12 6.28 -1.70 9.00
C GLU A 12 4.74 -1.80 9.02
N VAL A 13 4.07 -1.37 7.95
CA VAL A 13 2.61 -1.53 7.81
C VAL A 13 2.23 -3.02 7.80
N LEU A 14 2.99 -3.87 7.09
CA LEU A 14 2.76 -5.31 7.08
C LEU A 14 2.93 -5.92 8.48
N ASP A 15 3.99 -5.54 9.19
CA ASP A 15 4.32 -6.08 10.52
C ASP A 15 3.23 -5.72 11.53
N LEU A 16 2.78 -4.46 11.54
CA LEU A 16 1.68 -4.01 12.39
C LEU A 16 0.36 -4.71 12.03
N THR A 17 0.08 -4.87 10.73
CA THR A 17 -1.12 -5.60 10.26
C THR A 17 -1.09 -7.05 10.70
N ASN A 18 0.06 -7.73 10.56
CA ASN A 18 0.22 -9.12 10.96
C ASN A 18 0.19 -9.30 12.48
N ALA A 19 0.68 -8.33 13.26
CA ALA A 19 0.53 -8.32 14.71
C ALA A 19 -0.96 -8.30 15.11
N GLU A 20 -1.79 -7.50 14.43
CA GLU A 20 -3.24 -7.49 14.69
C GLU A 20 -3.92 -8.78 14.23
N ARG A 21 -3.56 -9.30 13.06
CA ARG A 21 -4.07 -10.60 12.57
C ARG A 21 -3.78 -11.74 13.53
N ALA A 22 -2.59 -11.76 14.13
CA ALA A 22 -2.19 -12.77 15.10
C ALA A 22 -3.07 -12.73 16.37
N ARG A 23 -3.52 -11.54 16.80
CA ARG A 23 -4.45 -11.40 17.95
C ARG A 23 -5.79 -12.11 17.73
N TYR A 24 -6.18 -12.32 16.48
CA TYR A 24 -7.39 -13.08 16.09
C TYR A 24 -7.09 -14.48 15.54
N GLY A 25 -5.85 -14.97 15.65
CA GLY A 25 -5.45 -16.29 15.16
C GLY A 25 -5.47 -16.43 13.64
N LEU A 26 -5.37 -15.33 12.90
CA LEU A 26 -5.36 -15.34 11.44
C LEU A 26 -3.93 -15.57 10.89
N PRO A 27 -3.75 -16.26 9.75
CA PRO A 27 -2.45 -16.43 9.12
C PRO A 27 -1.81 -15.10 8.71
N PRO A 28 -0.47 -14.98 8.72
CA PRO A 28 0.21 -13.77 8.28
C PRO A 28 0.05 -13.54 6.78
N LEU A 29 0.04 -12.27 6.38
CA LEU A 29 0.14 -11.83 5.00
C LEU A 29 1.61 -11.66 4.61
N THR A 30 1.87 -11.62 3.30
CA THR A 30 3.17 -11.32 2.71
C THR A 30 3.03 -10.17 1.72
N LEU A 31 4.09 -9.38 1.54
CA LEU A 31 4.12 -8.38 0.48
C LEU A 31 4.08 -9.06 -0.90
N ASP A 32 3.34 -8.46 -1.81
CA ASP A 32 3.35 -8.78 -3.24
C ASP A 32 3.84 -7.54 -4.01
N SER A 33 4.79 -7.74 -4.92
CA SER A 33 5.45 -6.62 -5.60
C SER A 33 4.51 -5.87 -6.56
N GLN A 34 3.57 -6.56 -7.21
CA GLN A 34 2.61 -5.92 -8.12
C GLN A 34 1.58 -5.12 -7.32
N LEU A 35 1.09 -5.66 -6.21
CA LEU A 35 0.16 -4.94 -5.33
C LEU A 35 0.82 -3.71 -4.69
N ASN A 36 2.09 -3.81 -4.29
CA ASN A 36 2.84 -2.67 -3.76
C ASN A 36 2.99 -1.57 -4.81
N GLN A 37 3.31 -1.94 -6.06
CA GLN A 37 3.42 -0.98 -7.15
C GLN A 37 2.08 -0.29 -7.43
N ALA A 38 0.99 -1.04 -7.49
CA ALA A 38 -0.35 -0.49 -7.71
C ALA A 38 -0.75 0.49 -6.59
N ALA A 39 -0.52 0.12 -5.33
CA ALA A 39 -0.82 0.97 -4.18
C ALA A 39 0.01 2.27 -4.19
N GLN A 40 1.28 2.18 -4.59
CA GLN A 40 2.15 3.35 -4.73
C GLN A 40 1.67 4.29 -5.84
N SER A 41 1.39 3.76 -7.03
CA SER A 41 0.89 4.57 -8.15
C SER A 41 -0.45 5.23 -7.84
N HIS A 42 -1.36 4.55 -7.13
CA HIS A 42 -2.61 5.15 -6.69
C HIS A 42 -2.40 6.27 -5.65
N SER A 43 -1.45 6.08 -4.73
CA SER A 43 -1.10 7.12 -3.75
C SER A 43 -0.48 8.35 -4.41
N GLU A 44 0.35 8.15 -5.42
CA GLU A 44 0.91 9.23 -6.25
C GLU A 44 -0.18 9.95 -7.04
N ASP A 45 -1.13 9.22 -7.63
CA ASP A 45 -2.26 9.78 -8.36
C ASP A 45 -3.13 10.69 -7.46
N MET A 46 -3.46 10.21 -6.26
CA MET A 46 -4.18 10.99 -5.25
C MET A 46 -3.43 12.28 -4.87
N ALA A 47 -2.11 12.18 -4.65
CA ALA A 47 -1.28 13.32 -4.27
C ALA A 47 -1.13 14.33 -5.42
N LEU A 48 -1.00 13.87 -6.66
CA LEU A 48 -0.82 14.72 -7.84
C LEU A 48 -2.11 15.43 -8.27
N ASN A 49 -3.27 14.80 -8.07
CA ASN A 49 -4.57 15.32 -8.50
C ASN A 49 -5.41 15.89 -7.33
N ASP A 50 -4.82 16.04 -6.15
CA ASP A 50 -5.43 16.65 -4.95
C ASP A 50 -6.80 16.04 -4.60
N PHE A 51 -6.85 14.69 -4.54
CA PHE A 51 -8.05 13.97 -4.11
C PHE A 51 -7.71 12.81 -3.20
N PHE A 52 -8.71 12.33 -2.47
CA PHE A 52 -8.62 11.12 -1.68
C PHE A 52 -9.82 10.22 -1.97
N GLY A 53 -9.57 9.00 -2.45
CA GLY A 53 -10.63 8.09 -2.84
C GLY A 53 -10.12 6.76 -3.37
N HIS A 54 -11.06 5.87 -3.70
CA HIS A 54 -10.76 4.54 -4.22
C HIS A 54 -10.68 4.48 -5.76
N ILE A 55 -11.20 5.49 -6.45
CA ILE A 55 -11.22 5.55 -7.91
C ILE A 55 -10.07 6.45 -8.35
N GLY A 56 -9.20 5.94 -9.21
CA GLY A 56 -8.11 6.73 -9.80
C GLY A 56 -8.65 7.87 -10.66
N SER A 57 -7.84 8.91 -10.88
CA SER A 57 -8.19 10.05 -11.74
C SER A 57 -8.52 9.64 -13.19
N ASN A 58 -8.02 8.48 -13.62
CA ASN A 58 -8.28 7.85 -14.91
C ASN A 58 -9.46 6.84 -14.90
N GLY A 59 -10.14 6.67 -13.77
CA GLY A 59 -11.23 5.71 -13.58
C GLY A 59 -10.81 4.30 -13.18
N SER A 60 -9.54 4.04 -12.82
CA SER A 60 -9.12 2.73 -12.30
C SER A 60 -9.75 2.41 -10.93
N THR A 61 -9.94 1.12 -10.64
CA THR A 61 -10.53 0.59 -9.40
C THR A 61 -9.78 -0.63 -8.90
#